data_AF-R7URW0-F1
#
_entry.id   AF-R7URW0-F1
#
_cell.length_a   1.000
_cell.length_b   1.000
_cell.length_c   1.000
_cell.angle_alpha   90.00
_cell.angle_beta   90.00
_cell.angle_gamma   90.00
#
_symmetry.space_group_name_H-M   'P 1'
#
loop_
_entity.id
_entity.type
_entity.pdbx_description
1 polymer ?
#
loop_
_entity_poly.entity_id
_entity_poly.type
_entity_poly.pdbx_seq_one_letter_code
_entity_poly.pdbx_strand_id
1 'polypeptide(L)'
;MSSFIPISSSSHDFFFWLQDLDVIYSFLHGMEALSCLREPALRSICSNVRYEQHEANDILYCRGQLATCWYILLSGSVFIDGSMYLPRSR
;
A
#
# COMPACT_ATOMS: atom_id res chain seq x y z
N MET A 1 0.94 13.22 7.61
CA MET A 1 1.60 11.94 7.32
C MET A 1 0.56 10.89 6.98
N SER A 2 0.55 10.43 5.73
CA SER A 2 -0.26 9.33 5.23
C SER A 2 0.64 8.13 4.93
N SER A 3 0.19 6.91 5.25
CA SER A 3 1.01 5.70 5.12
C SER A 3 0.42 4.76 4.08
N PHE A 4 1.28 4.18 3.23
CA PHE A 4 0.90 3.44 2.03
C PHE A 4 1.67 2.15 1.84
N ILE A 5 1.08 1.25 1.06
CA ILE A 5 1.75 0.08 0.51
C ILE A 5 1.66 0.13 -1.02
N PRO A 6 2.78 0.34 -1.76
CA PRO A 6 2.80 0.19 -3.21
C PRO A 6 2.84 -1.28 -3.60
N ILE A 7 2.01 -1.65 -4.55
CA ILE A 7 1.99 -2.93 -5.26
C ILE A 7 2.57 -2.64 -6.64
N SER A 8 3.87 -2.93 -6.81
CA SER A 8 4.61 -2.77 -8.06
C SER A 8 4.96 -4.13 -8.64
N SER A 9 4.98 -4.23 -9.97
CA SER A 9 5.43 -5.43 -10.71
C SER A 9 6.95 -5.49 -10.91
N SER A 10 7.71 -4.47 -10.47
CA SER A 10 9.15 -4.34 -10.75
C SER A 10 10.00 -4.76 -9.55
N SER A 11 10.65 -5.92 -9.67
CA SER A 11 11.43 -6.60 -8.62
C SER A 11 12.84 -6.04 -8.36
N HIS A 12 13.16 -4.81 -8.79
CA HIS A 12 14.56 -4.38 -8.93
C HIS A 12 15.22 -3.70 -7.72
N ASP A 13 14.52 -3.44 -6.62
CA ASP A 13 15.15 -2.93 -5.37
C ASP A 13 14.58 -3.64 -4.13
N PHE A 14 14.71 -4.96 -4.11
CA PHE A 14 14.08 -5.86 -3.11
C PHE A 14 15.02 -6.29 -1.97
N PHE A 15 15.92 -5.42 -1.52
CA PHE A 15 16.81 -5.73 -0.41
C PHE A 15 16.29 -5.14 0.91
N PHE A 16 15.72 -6.04 1.72
CA PHE A 16 15.65 -6.02 3.19
C PHE A 16 14.88 -4.90 3.90
N TRP A 17 13.63 -5.20 4.28
CA TRP A 17 13.12 -4.87 5.62
C TRP A 17 12.20 -6.00 6.12
N LEU A 18 12.79 -7.05 6.70
CA LEU A 18 12.03 -8.09 7.41
C LEU A 18 11.11 -7.49 8.49
N GLN A 19 11.47 -6.30 9.00
CA GLN A 19 10.75 -5.58 10.04
C GLN A 19 9.39 -5.03 9.57
N ASP A 20 9.24 -4.73 8.28
CA ASP A 20 7.98 -4.20 7.73
C ASP A 20 7.01 -5.32 7.36
N LEU A 21 7.49 -6.56 7.17
CA LEU A 21 6.67 -7.68 6.72
C LEU A 21 5.57 -8.05 7.72
N ASP A 22 5.85 -8.06 9.02
CA ASP A 22 4.84 -8.37 10.04
C ASP A 22 3.77 -7.28 10.12
N VAL A 23 4.17 -6.01 9.94
CA VAL A 23 3.26 -4.86 9.91
C VAL A 23 2.37 -4.94 8.68
N ILE A 24 2.97 -5.09 7.50
CA ILE A 24 2.28 -5.25 6.22
C ILE A 24 1.30 -6.44 6.28
N TYR A 25 1.76 -7.59 6.77
CA TYR A 25 0.92 -8.78 6.92
C TYR A 25 -0.28 -8.53 7.83
N SER A 26 -0.05 -7.90 8.98
CA SER A 26 -1.12 -7.56 9.93
C SER A 26 -2.18 -6.64 9.31
N PHE A 27 -1.74 -5.63 8.54
CA PHE A 27 -2.66 -4.74 7.81
C PHE A 27 -3.42 -5.45 6.70
N LEU A 28 -2.74 -6.21 5.84
CA LEU A 28 -3.36 -6.90 4.71
C LEU A 28 -4.35 -7.98 5.17
N HIS A 29 -4.00 -8.74 6.21
CA HIS A 29 -4.89 -9.74 6.81
C HIS A 29 -6.14 -9.11 7.46
N GLY A 30 -6.04 -7.87 7.96
CA GLY A 30 -7.15 -7.14 8.55
C GLY A 30 -8.19 -6.61 7.54
N MET A 31 -7.84 -6.53 6.25
CA MET A 31 -8.71 -5.98 5.19
C MET A 31 -9.69 -7.02 4.68
N GLU A 32 -11.00 -6.74 4.74
CA GLU A 32 -12.04 -7.63 4.20
C GLU A 32 -11.84 -7.97 2.71
N ALA A 33 -11.31 -7.03 1.93
CA ALA A 33 -11.05 -7.24 0.50
C ALA A 33 -9.97 -8.31 0.25
N LEU A 34 -9.04 -8.49 1.20
CA LEU A 34 -7.90 -9.40 1.09
C LEU A 34 -8.00 -10.60 2.05
N SER A 35 -8.93 -10.60 2.99
CA SER A 35 -9.15 -11.70 3.95
C SER A 35 -9.58 -13.00 3.28
N CYS A 36 -10.05 -12.95 2.03
CA CYS A 36 -10.37 -14.14 1.24
C CYS A 36 -9.12 -14.86 0.69
N LEU A 37 -7.94 -14.22 0.72
CA LEU A 37 -6.70 -14.81 0.24
C LEU A 37 -6.11 -15.76 1.28
N ARG A 38 -5.65 -16.93 0.84
CA ARG A 38 -4.95 -17.88 1.71
C ARG A 38 -3.58 -17.34 2.12
N GLU A 39 -3.10 -17.77 3.29
CA GLU A 39 -1.81 -17.33 3.85
C GLU A 39 -0.63 -17.35 2.86
N PRO A 40 -0.44 -18.37 1.99
CA PRO A 40 0.65 -18.37 1.03
C PRO A 40 0.58 -17.23 0.00
N ALA A 41 -0.62 -16.89 -0.46
CA ALA A 41 -0.82 -15.78 -1.40
C ALA A 41 -0.60 -14.43 -0.70
N LEU A 42 -1.06 -14.32 0.55
CA LEU A 42 -0.90 -13.10 1.34
C LEU A 42 0.58 -12.84 1.69
N ARG A 43 1.33 -13.89 2.05
CA ARG A 43 2.79 -13.81 2.24
C ARG A 43 3.53 -13.44 0.96
N SER A 44 3.09 -13.96 -0.19
CA SER A 44 3.66 -13.59 -1.49
C SER A 44 3.43 -12.10 -1.80
N ILE A 45 2.24 -11.56 -1.48
CA ILE A 45 1.99 -10.12 -1.59
C ILE A 45 2.89 -9.36 -0.62
N CYS A 46 2.97 -9.77 0.66
CA CYS A 46 3.82 -9.10 1.66
C CYS A 46 5.27 -9.02 1.20
N SER A 47 5.79 -10.09 0.60
CA SER A 47 7.16 -10.09 0.07
C SER A 47 7.35 -9.12 -1.09
N ASN A 48 6.28 -8.75 -1.81
CA ASN A 48 6.31 -7.95 -3.04
C ASN A 48 5.94 -6.47 -2.86
N VAL A 49 5.72 -6.02 -1.63
CA VAL A 49 5.25 -4.67 -1.35
C VAL A 49 6.11 -3.99 -0.31
N ARG A 50 6.09 -2.65 -0.29
CA ARG A 50 6.89 -1.83 0.62
C ARG A 50 5.99 -0.99 1.52
N TYR A 51 6.39 -0.70 2.74
CA TYR A 51 5.74 0.35 3.52
C TYR A 51 6.33 1.71 3.16
N GLU A 52 5.47 2.68 2.85
CA GLU A 52 5.86 4.05 2.52
C GLU A 52 5.09 5.06 3.36
N GLN A 53 5.76 6.14 3.72
CA GLN A 53 5.15 7.25 4.44
C GLN A 53 5.33 8.52 3.62
N HIS A 54 4.23 9.21 3.36
CA HIS A 54 4.19 10.40 2.51
C HIS A 54 3.63 11.58 3.31
N GLU A 55 4.19 12.76 3.07
CA GLU A 55 3.78 14.00 3.70
C GLU A 55 2.54 14.59 3.03
N ALA A 56 1.96 15.60 3.67
CA ALA A 56 0.91 16.37 3.04
C ALA A 56 1.45 17.05 1.77
N ASN A 57 0.67 16.98 0.69
CA ASN A 57 0.97 17.51 -0.65
C ASN A 57 1.93 16.67 -1.52
N ASP A 58 2.42 15.53 -1.04
CA ASP A 58 3.15 14.60 -1.91
C ASP A 58 2.21 14.06 -3.00
N ILE A 59 2.66 14.14 -4.25
CA ILE A 59 1.88 13.73 -5.42
C ILE A 59 2.21 12.27 -5.75
N LEU A 60 1.29 11.36 -5.41
CA LEU A 60 1.44 9.93 -5.69
C LEU A 60 1.15 9.58 -7.16
N TYR A 61 0.23 10.32 -7.80
CA TYR A 61 -0.19 10.07 -9.17
C TYR A 61 -0.64 11.36 -9.86
N CYS A 62 -0.27 11.51 -11.13
CA CYS A 62 -0.74 12.58 -12.01
C CYS A 62 -1.61 12.03 -13.12
N ARG A 63 -2.76 12.67 -13.36
CA ARG A 63 -3.66 12.30 -14.46
C ARG A 63 -2.92 12.36 -15.80
N GLY A 64 -2.99 11.28 -16.57
CA GLY A 64 -2.34 11.18 -17.89
C GLY A 64 -0.92 10.61 -17.85
N GLN A 65 -0.36 10.32 -16.67
CA GLN A 65 0.88 9.56 -16.54
C GLN A 65 0.61 8.05 -16.43
N LEU A 66 1.56 7.25 -16.91
CA LEU A 66 1.53 5.80 -16.75
C LEU A 66 1.71 5.46 -15.26
N ALA A 67 0.74 4.79 -14.67
CA ALA A 67 0.87 4.27 -13.31
C ALA A 67 1.80 3.05 -13.32
N THR A 68 2.87 3.10 -12.54
CA THR A 68 3.83 1.99 -12.38
C THR A 68 3.47 1.04 -11.23
N CYS A 69 2.59 1.48 -10.32
CA CYS A 69 2.19 0.74 -9.14
C CYS A 69 0.81 1.16 -8.63
N TRP A 70 0.23 0.36 -7.74
CA TRP A 70 -1.02 0.61 -7.05
C TRP A 70 -0.75 0.89 -5.58
N TYR A 71 -1.54 1.73 -4.91
CA TYR A 71 -1.33 2.02 -3.49
C TYR A 71 -2.51 1.54 -2.64
N ILE A 72 -2.19 0.93 -1.49
CA ILE A 72 -3.15 0.72 -0.41
C ILE A 72 -2.88 1.76 0.68
N LEU A 73 -3.87 2.59 1.00
CA LEU A 73 -3.80 3.56 2.10
C LEU A 73 -4.06 2.85 3.44
N LEU A 74 -3.09 2.93 4.36
CA LEU A 74 -3.17 2.32 5.69
C LEU A 74 -3.65 3.32 6.76
N SER A 75 -3.17 4.56 6.70
CA SER A 75 -3.49 5.61 7.66
C SER A 75 -3.35 6.99 7.03
N GLY A 76 -4.07 7.98 7.57
CA GLY A 76 -4.11 9.34 7.04
C GLY A 76 -5.27 9.55 6.06
N SER A 77 -5.04 10.34 5.02
CA SER A 77 -6.03 10.64 3.98
C SER A 77 -5.36 10.96 2.65
N VAL A 78 -6.04 10.69 1.55
CA VAL A 78 -5.62 11.12 0.21
C VAL A 78 -6.63 12.06 -0.41
N PHE A 79 -6.14 13.01 -1.21
CA PHE A 79 -6.98 13.90 -2.00
C PHE A 79 -6.96 13.44 -3.45
N ILE A 80 -8.13 13.11 -3.99
CA ILE A 80 -8.30 12.62 -5.36
C ILE A 80 -9.45 13.40 -5.98
N ASP A 81 -9.16 14.15 -7.05
CA ASP A 81 -10.14 14.84 -7.89
C ASP A 81 -11.18 15.67 -7.10
N GLY A 82 -10.71 16.50 -6.17
CA GLY A 82 -11.60 17.37 -5.38
C GLY A 82 -12.16 16.74 -4.11
N SER A 83 -11.96 15.45 -3.89
CA SER A 83 -12.53 14.71 -2.75
C SER A 83 -11.45 14.08 -1.88
N MET A 84 -11.70 14.05 -0.56
CA MET A 84 -10.82 13.42 0.40
C MET A 84 -11.29 11.99 0.70
N TYR A 85 -10.37 11.04 0.65
CA TYR A 85 -10.61 9.64 0.93
C TYR A 85 -9.79 9.21 2.14
N LEU A 86 -10.47 8.54 3.06
CA LEU A 86 -9.91 8.01 4.30
C LEU A 86 -9.78 6.48 4.15
N PRO A 87 -8.81 5.85 4.83
CA PRO A 87 -8.82 4.39 4.95
C PRO A 87 -10.14 3.99 5.60
N ARG A 88 -10.85 3.03 5.01
CA ARG A 88 -12.10 2.55 5.61
C ARG A 88 -11.76 1.96 6.97
N SER A 89 -12.22 2.62 8.03
CA SER A 89 -12.22 2.04 9.36
C SER A 89 -12.98 0.73 9.27
N ARG A 90 -12.39 -0.32 9.85
CA ARG A 90 -13.15 -1.49 10.25
C ARG A 90 -14.32 -1.08 11.16
#